data_AF-A0A0Q8PUC9-F1
#
_entry.id   AF-A0A0Q8PUC9-F1
#
_cell.length_a   1.000
_cell.length_b   1.000
_cell.length_c   1.000
_cell.angle_alpha   90.00
_cell.angle_beta   90.00
_cell.angle_gamma   90.00
#
_symmetry.space_group_name_H-M   'P 1'
#
loop_
_entity.id
_entity.type
_entity.pdbx_description
1 polymer ?
#
loop_
_entity_poly.entity_id
_entity_poly.type
_entity_poly.pdbx_seq_one_letter_code
_entity_poly.pdbx_strand_id
1 'polypeptide(L)'
;MAGADEQSEPDRGRTGPTWLGESCPSWCAREHGEDDHPEDRFHQSEPSLFPAVAGSGDTVPLAASMQAVTLGVRIGRQVGEDRTWLLIESLEHRRPRTVLTHETARALLHHLADQLSLTDAEVP
;
A
#
# COMPACT_ATOMS: atom_id res chain seq x y z
N MET A 1 -31.15 25.38 -40.27
CA MET A 1 -31.74 26.24 -39.23
C MET A 1 -32.18 25.34 -38.09
N ALA A 2 -31.48 25.44 -36.95
CA ALA A 2 -31.83 25.03 -35.58
C ALA A 2 -32.39 23.60 -35.34
N GLY A 3 -31.94 22.83 -34.36
CA GLY A 3 -31.04 23.08 -33.23
C GLY A 3 -30.91 21.76 -32.47
N ALA A 4 -29.75 21.54 -31.89
CA ALA A 4 -29.47 20.40 -31.03
C ALA A 4 -30.35 20.44 -29.78
N ASP A 5 -30.85 19.29 -29.36
CA ASP A 5 -31.22 19.01 -27.98
C ASP A 5 -30.59 17.66 -27.62
N GLU A 6 -29.26 17.69 -27.45
CA GLU A 6 -28.55 16.70 -26.65
C GLU A 6 -29.00 16.89 -25.20
N GLN A 7 -30.04 16.17 -24.82
CA GLN A 7 -30.42 15.99 -23.43
C GLN A 7 -29.30 15.20 -22.75
N SER A 8 -28.35 15.92 -22.14
CA SER A 8 -27.41 15.35 -21.19
C SER A 8 -28.21 14.76 -20.04
N GLU A 9 -28.29 13.43 -19.98
CA GLU A 9 -28.87 12.73 -18.84
C GLU A 9 -28.11 13.13 -17.56
N PRO A 10 -28.80 13.42 -16.45
CA PRO A 10 -28.14 13.69 -15.19
C PRO A 10 -27.42 12.42 -14.71
N ASP A 11 -26.15 12.58 -14.38
CA ASP A 11 -25.24 11.59 -13.78
C ASP A 11 -25.83 11.02 -12.47
N ARG A 12 -26.75 10.07 -12.59
CA ARG A 12 -27.43 9.39 -11.47
C ARG A 12 -26.65 8.17 -10.97
N GLY A 13 -25.33 8.12 -11.18
CA GLY A 13 -24.52 6.91 -10.92
C GLY A 13 -23.27 7.09 -10.05
N ARG A 14 -22.78 8.32 -9.82
CA ARG A 14 -21.59 8.54 -8.98
C ARG A 14 -21.91 8.49 -7.50
N THR A 15 -21.67 7.35 -6.85
CA THR A 15 -21.68 7.21 -5.39
C THR A 15 -20.32 7.54 -4.77
N GLY A 16 -19.70 8.64 -5.20
CA GLY A 16 -18.35 9.02 -4.75
C GLY A 16 -18.06 10.50 -4.99
N PRO A 17 -16.99 11.04 -4.39
CA PRO A 17 -16.72 12.47 -4.39
C PRO A 17 -16.40 13.01 -5.79
N THR A 18 -16.60 14.31 -5.99
CA THR A 18 -16.49 14.96 -7.30
C THR A 18 -15.07 14.89 -7.89
N TRP A 19 -14.07 14.82 -7.02
CA TRP A 19 -12.66 14.70 -7.41
C TRP A 19 -12.27 13.27 -7.81
N LEU A 20 -13.04 12.24 -7.43
CA LEU A 20 -12.74 10.85 -7.75
C LEU A 20 -13.21 10.55 -9.18
N GLY A 21 -12.31 10.75 -10.14
CA GLY A 21 -12.55 10.58 -11.58
C GLY A 21 -12.38 9.14 -12.10
N GLU A 22 -12.11 8.19 -11.22
CA GLU A 22 -11.90 6.77 -11.56
C GLU A 22 -12.61 5.85 -10.55
N SER A 23 -12.92 4.62 -10.97
CA SER A 23 -13.44 3.61 -10.06
C SER A 23 -12.38 3.16 -9.06
N CYS A 24 -12.78 2.87 -7.83
CA CYS A 24 -11.90 2.26 -6.85
C CYS A 24 -11.38 0.90 -7.36
N PRO A 25 -10.06 0.64 -7.28
CA PRO A 25 -9.51 -0.70 -7.47
C PRO A 25 -10.17 -1.70 -6.52
N SER A 26 -10.26 -2.97 -6.90
CA SER A 26 -10.90 -4.02 -6.09
C SER A 26 -10.25 -4.26 -4.73
N TRP A 27 -9.00 -3.82 -4.54
CA TRP A 27 -8.27 -3.89 -3.29
C TRP A 27 -8.41 -2.63 -2.42
N CYS A 28 -9.01 -1.55 -2.93
CA CYS A 28 -9.18 -0.32 -2.18
C CYS A 28 -10.24 -0.51 -1.08
N ALA A 29 -9.86 -0.24 0.16
CA ALA A 29 -10.72 -0.30 1.33
C ALA A 29 -10.87 1.08 2.01
N ARG A 30 -10.32 2.13 1.40
CA ARG A 30 -10.39 3.48 1.94
C ARG A 30 -11.74 4.11 1.62
N GLU A 31 -12.31 4.80 2.61
CA GLU A 31 -13.45 5.71 2.38
C GLU A 31 -12.96 7.01 1.75
N HIS A 32 -13.66 7.49 0.72
CA HIS A 32 -13.33 8.71 -0.01
C HIS A 32 -14.40 9.78 0.25
N GLY A 33 -13.97 10.89 0.84
CA GLY A 33 -14.84 12.02 1.18
C GLY A 33 -14.70 13.19 0.21
N GLU A 34 -15.76 14.00 0.05
CA GLU A 34 -15.71 15.21 -0.80
C GLU A 34 -14.63 16.19 -0.32
N ASP A 35 -14.48 16.31 1.00
CA ASP A 35 -13.57 17.23 1.67
C ASP A 35 -12.14 16.67 1.88
N ASP A 36 -11.82 15.51 1.28
CA ASP A 36 -10.47 14.95 1.36
C ASP A 36 -9.45 15.94 0.77
N HIS A 37 -8.43 16.25 1.58
CA HIS A 37 -7.32 17.10 1.17
C HIS A 37 -6.59 16.46 -0.03
N PRO A 38 -6.03 17.23 -1.00
CA PRO A 38 -5.39 16.66 -2.18
C PRO A 38 -4.31 15.59 -1.90
N GLU A 39 -3.59 15.69 -0.77
CA GLU A 39 -2.59 14.70 -0.38
C GLU A 39 -3.18 13.38 0.15
N ASP A 40 -4.45 13.41 0.56
CA ASP A 40 -5.21 12.27 1.06
C ASP A 40 -5.98 11.52 -0.05
N ARG A 41 -5.96 12.05 -1.28
CA ARG A 41 -6.66 11.45 -2.43
C ARG A 41 -5.87 10.28 -3.01
N PHE A 42 -5.88 9.16 -2.30
CA PHE A 42 -5.24 7.93 -2.73
C PHE A 42 -6.03 6.68 -2.33
N HIS A 43 -5.97 5.67 -3.18
CA HIS A 43 -6.49 4.33 -2.91
C HIS A 43 -5.55 3.62 -1.94
N GLN A 44 -6.10 2.89 -0.97
CA GLN A 44 -5.32 2.09 -0.03
C GLN A 44 -6.04 0.78 0.32
N SER A 45 -5.30 -0.32 0.41
CA SER A 45 -5.83 -1.58 0.94
C SER A 45 -5.93 -1.58 2.46
N GLU A 46 -6.68 -2.54 3.00
CA GLU A 46 -6.47 -2.97 4.38
C GLU A 46 -5.04 -3.52 4.53
N PRO A 47 -4.39 -3.28 5.68
CA PRO A 47 -3.06 -3.81 5.94
C PRO A 47 -3.15 -5.31 6.31
N SER A 48 -2.29 -6.13 5.72
CA SER A 48 -1.98 -7.45 6.26
C SER A 48 -1.04 -7.28 7.46
N LEU A 49 -1.39 -7.90 8.60
CA LEU A 49 -0.66 -7.74 9.86
C LEU A 49 -0.01 -9.06 10.26
N PHE A 50 1.25 -9.00 10.70
CA PHE A 50 1.93 -10.17 11.27
C PHE A 50 2.93 -9.77 12.37
N PRO A 51 3.08 -10.61 13.41
CA PRO A 51 4.12 -10.39 14.42
C PRO A 51 5.51 -10.64 13.82
N ALA A 52 6.47 -9.82 14.20
CA ALA A 52 7.86 -9.93 13.77
C ALA A 52 8.82 -9.53 14.89
N VAL A 53 10.10 -9.82 14.66
CA VAL A 53 11.20 -9.29 15.46
C VAL A 53 12.06 -8.43 14.54
N ALA A 54 12.22 -7.16 14.87
CA ALA A 54 12.98 -6.21 14.08
C ALA A 54 13.96 -5.44 14.96
N GLY A 55 15.13 -5.11 14.41
CA GLY A 55 16.13 -4.27 15.03
C GLY A 55 16.55 -3.15 14.10
N SER A 56 17.23 -2.15 14.64
CA SER A 56 17.73 -1.00 13.86
C SER A 56 18.80 -1.38 12.84
N GLY A 57 19.44 -2.55 12.99
CA GLY A 57 20.48 -3.05 12.09
C GLY A 57 21.85 -2.35 12.24
N ASP A 58 21.94 -1.36 13.13
CA ASP A 58 23.14 -0.56 13.39
C ASP A 58 23.84 -0.93 14.72
N THR A 59 23.31 -1.91 15.45
CA THR A 59 23.82 -2.35 16.76
C THR A 59 24.49 -3.72 16.65
N VAL A 60 25.62 -3.89 17.35
CA VAL A 60 26.35 -5.17 17.47
C VAL A 60 26.47 -5.55 18.96
N PRO A 61 26.00 -6.73 19.40
CA PRO A 61 25.34 -7.77 18.59
C PRO A 61 23.95 -7.33 18.15
N LEU A 62 23.53 -7.80 16.96
CA LEU A 62 22.23 -7.44 16.37
C LEU A 62 21.06 -7.69 17.34
N ALA A 63 21.14 -8.80 18.08
CA ALA A 63 20.16 -9.20 19.09
C ALA A 63 19.90 -8.14 20.17
N ALA A 64 20.87 -7.26 20.47
CA ALA A 64 20.71 -6.22 21.48
C ALA A 64 19.72 -5.11 21.05
N SER A 65 19.45 -4.98 19.74
CA SER A 65 18.50 -4.01 19.18
C SER A 65 17.15 -4.63 18.81
N MET A 66 17.01 -5.95 18.93
CA MET A 66 15.83 -6.67 18.45
C MET A 66 14.64 -6.45 19.37
N GLN A 67 13.50 -6.07 18.79
CA GLN A 67 12.25 -5.81 19.48
C GLN A 67 11.11 -6.55 18.79
N ALA A 68 10.17 -7.04 19.58
CA ALA A 68 8.91 -7.56 19.06
C ALA A 68 8.09 -6.38 18.49
N VAL A 69 7.65 -6.52 17.25
CA VAL A 69 6.89 -5.51 16.52
C VAL A 69 5.77 -6.16 15.72
N THR A 70 4.77 -5.37 15.36
CA THR A 70 3.73 -5.75 14.40
C THR A 70 4.05 -5.07 13.08
N LEU A 71 4.32 -5.86 12.06
CA LEU A 71 4.50 -5.34 10.71
C LEU A 71 3.16 -5.29 9.99
N GLY A 72 2.90 -4.14 9.37
CA GLY A 72 1.80 -3.94 8.43
C GLY A 72 2.32 -3.89 7.00
N VAL A 73 1.63 -4.59 6.10
CA VAL A 73 1.88 -4.55 4.65
C VAL A 73 0.61 -4.09 3.94
N ARG A 74 0.71 -3.01 3.17
CA ARG A 74 -0.44 -2.45 2.44
C ARG A 74 -0.05 -1.98 1.05
N ILE A 75 -1.03 -1.93 0.17
CA ILE A 75 -0.90 -1.41 -1.19
C ILE A 75 -1.58 -0.03 -1.24
N GLY A 76 -1.02 0.89 -2.03
CA GLY A 76 -1.68 2.15 -2.32
C GLY A 76 -1.31 2.74 -3.68
N ARG A 77 -2.12 3.72 -4.11
CA ARG A 77 -1.96 4.41 -5.40
C ARG A 77 -2.63 5.78 -5.33
N GLN A 78 -1.93 6.84 -5.72
CA GLN A 78 -2.54 8.17 -5.80
C GLN A 78 -3.67 8.18 -6.84
N VAL A 79 -4.75 8.90 -6.59
CA VAL A 79 -5.88 8.99 -7.53
C VAL A 79 -5.42 9.68 -8.81
N GLY A 80 -5.74 9.07 -9.95
CA GLY A 80 -5.30 9.56 -11.27
C GLY A 80 -3.85 9.23 -11.63
N GLU A 81 -3.13 8.48 -10.79
CA GLU A 81 -1.82 7.93 -11.11
C GLU A 81 -1.90 6.43 -11.40
N ASP A 82 -1.01 5.95 -12.28
CA ASP A 82 -0.92 4.52 -12.62
C ASP A 82 0.00 3.74 -11.66
N ARG A 83 0.87 4.43 -10.91
CA ARG A 83 1.92 3.79 -10.13
C ARG A 83 1.41 3.35 -8.76
N THR A 84 1.37 2.04 -8.58
CA THR A 84 1.03 1.40 -7.30
C THR A 84 2.29 1.19 -6.46
N TRP A 85 2.18 1.45 -5.16
CA TRP A 85 3.22 1.23 -4.18
C TRP A 85 2.79 0.19 -3.14
N LEU A 86 3.77 -0.51 -2.58
CA LEU A 86 3.63 -1.40 -1.45
C LEU A 86 4.42 -0.82 -0.27
N LEU A 87 3.77 -0.67 0.87
CA LEU A 87 4.35 -0.13 2.09
C LEU A 87 4.47 -1.23 3.14
N ILE A 88 5.69 -1.39 3.68
CA ILE A 88 6.00 -2.24 4.83
C ILE A 88 6.44 -1.32 5.97
N GLU A 89 5.78 -1.39 7.11
CA GLU A 89 6.12 -0.57 8.27
C GLU A 89 5.77 -1.26 9.59
N SER A 90 6.43 -0.83 10.67
CA SER A 90 5.99 -1.16 12.02
C SER A 90 4.79 -0.29 12.38
N LEU A 91 3.80 -0.89 13.05
CA LEU A 91 2.65 -0.14 13.59
C LEU A 91 2.99 0.59 14.89
N GLU A 92 4.04 0.17 15.58
CA GLU A 92 4.54 0.77 16.82
C GLU A 92 5.52 1.92 16.55
N HIS A 93 6.29 1.83 15.46
CA HIS A 93 7.36 2.78 15.16
C HIS A 93 7.14 3.48 13.81
N ARG A 94 7.20 4.82 13.81
CA ARG A 94 6.99 5.62 12.59
C ARG A 94 8.07 5.46 11.52
N ARG A 95 9.25 4.94 11.89
CA ARG A 95 10.40 4.74 11.01
C ARG A 95 11.26 3.57 11.54
N PRO A 96 11.98 2.87 10.66
CA PRO A 96 11.97 3.00 9.19
C PRO A 96 10.69 2.42 8.57
N ARG A 97 10.33 2.94 7.39
CA ARG A 97 9.27 2.39 6.54
C ARG A 97 9.85 2.10 5.17
N THR A 98 9.43 1.01 4.56
CA THR A 98 9.91 0.58 3.25
C THR A 98 8.79 0.74 2.25
N VAL A 99 8.99 1.63 1.28
CA VAL A 99 8.08 1.84 0.15
C VAL A 99 8.71 1.20 -1.07
N LEU A 100 7.96 0.30 -1.71
CA LEU A 100 8.39 -0.45 -2.88
C LEU A 100 7.45 -0.16 -4.03
N THR A 101 7.96 -0.18 -5.26
CA THR A 101 7.08 -0.35 -6.42
C THR A 101 6.63 -1.80 -6.50
N HIS A 102 5.62 -2.10 -7.32
CA HIS A 102 5.18 -3.47 -7.55
C HIS A 102 6.30 -4.37 -8.09
N GLU A 103 7.15 -3.85 -8.99
CA GLU A 103 8.28 -4.59 -9.55
C GLU A 103 9.32 -4.91 -8.48
N THR A 104 9.68 -3.93 -7.64
CA THR A 104 10.64 -4.14 -6.55
C THR A 104 10.07 -5.08 -5.48
N ALA A 105 8.77 -5.00 -5.16
CA ALA A 105 8.13 -5.92 -4.23
C ALA A 105 8.19 -7.38 -4.73
N ARG A 106 7.99 -7.60 -6.03
CA ARG A 106 8.13 -8.93 -6.64
C ARG A 106 9.57 -9.44 -6.60
N ALA A 107 10.53 -8.57 -6.91
CA ALA A 107 11.96 -8.93 -6.80
C ALA A 107 12.35 -9.27 -5.36
N LEU A 108 11.86 -8.50 -4.38
CA LEU A 108 12.07 -8.77 -2.96
C LEU A 108 11.52 -10.15 -2.56
N LEU A 109 10.32 -10.51 -3.03
CA LEU A 109 9.74 -11.83 -2.76
C LEU A 109 10.66 -12.97 -3.24
N HIS A 110 11.24 -12.85 -4.44
CA HIS A 110 12.18 -13.85 -4.94
C HIS A 110 13.45 -13.92 -4.08
N HIS A 111 14.04 -12.76 -3.74
CA HIS A 111 15.23 -12.74 -2.90
C HIS A 111 14.96 -13.28 -1.49
N LEU A 112 13.79 -13.04 -0.91
CA LEU A 112 13.40 -13.61 0.38
C LEU A 112 13.27 -15.13 0.30
N ALA A 113 12.62 -15.65 -0.76
CA ALA A 113 12.49 -17.09 -0.97
C ALA A 113 13.87 -17.77 -1.13
N ASP A 114 14.77 -17.15 -1.90
CA ASP A 114 16.14 -17.64 -2.07
C ASP A 114 16.88 -17.72 -0.73
N GLN A 115 16.80 -16.66 0.10
CA GLN A 115 17.45 -16.66 1.41
C GLN A 115 16.87 -17.69 2.38
N LEU A 116 15.55 -17.86 2.40
CA LEU A 116 14.89 -18.87 3.25
C LEU A 116 15.28 -20.30 2.85
N SER A 117 15.46 -20.55 1.54
CA SER A 117 15.91 -21.86 1.07
C SER A 117 17.29 -22.27 1.59
N LEU A 118 18.16 -21.30 1.89
CA LEU A 118 19.48 -21.55 2.47
C LEU A 118 19.36 -21.98 3.93
N THR A 119 18.44 -21.39 4.70
CA THR A 119 18.24 -21.74 6.12
C THR A 119 17.53 -23.07 6.29
N ASP A 120 16.62 -23.41 5.39
CA ASP A 120 15.91 -24.70 5.46
C ASP A 120 16.83 -25.88 5.15
N ALA A 121 17.88 -25.66 4.35
CA ALA A 121 18.90 -26.67 4.03
C ALA A 121 19.86 -26.94 5.21
N GLU A 122 19.91 -26.08 6.21
CA GLU A 122 20.80 -26.19 7.39
C GLU A 122 20.14 -26.89 8.60
N VAL A 123 18.88 -27.30 8.49
CA VAL A 123 18.18 -28.07 9.55
C VAL A 123 18.32 -29.57 9.30
N PRO A 124 19.14 -30.32 10.07
CA PRO A 124 19.22 -31.78 10.00
C PRO A 124 17.98 -32.49 10.56
#